data_AF-A0A6P0U4L1-F1
#
_entry.id   AF-A0A6P0U4L1-F1
#
_cell.length_a   1.000
_cell.length_b   1.000
_cell.length_c   1.000
_cell.angle_alpha   90.00
_cell.angle_beta   90.00
_cell.angle_gamma   90.00
#
_symmetry.space_group_name_H-M   'P 1'
#
loop_
_entity.id
_entity.type
_entity.pdbx_description
1 polymer ?
#
loop_
_entity_poly.entity_id
_entity_poly.type
_entity_poly.pdbx_seq_one_letter_code
_entity_poly.pdbx_strand_id
1 'polypeptide(L)'
;WWNMFFATISIFIAIIFGQLEAGLAQPYEAVEPVLNLHTLIGWSLSGIIAALTGWRYVIRSRTPEKLPMPYMGLGVVLVAIVCFQVYLGDELVWVYGLHTVPVVEAVKEGILQ
;
A
#
# COMPACT_ATOMS: atom_id res chain seq x y z
N TRP A 1 0.56 1.46 -21.26
CA TRP A 1 -0.75 2.01 -20.90
C TRP A 1 -1.45 1.04 -19.96
N TRP A 2 -1.83 -0.14 -20.45
CA TRP A 2 -2.50 -1.18 -19.66
C TRP A 2 -1.83 -1.50 -18.32
N ASN A 3 -0.49 -1.56 -18.26
CA ASN A 3 0.23 -1.79 -17.00
C ASN A 3 -0.14 -0.78 -15.91
N MET A 4 -0.18 0.52 -16.23
CA MET A 4 -0.54 1.56 -15.26
C MET A 4 -2.02 1.49 -14.88
N PHE A 5 -2.89 1.22 -15.85
CA PHE A 5 -4.32 1.08 -15.62
C PHE A 5 -4.62 -0.07 -14.64
N PHE A 6 -4.07 -1.26 -14.90
CA PHE A 6 -4.22 -2.41 -14.01
C PHE A 6 -3.53 -2.19 -12.67
N ALA A 7 -2.32 -1.62 -12.64
CA ALA A 7 -1.64 -1.32 -11.38
C ALA A 7 -2.47 -0.38 -10.49
N THR A 8 -3.10 0.65 -11.08
CA THR A 8 -4.02 1.53 -10.33
C THR A 8 -5.17 0.74 -9.74
N ILE A 9 -5.89 -0.07 -10.54
CA ILE A 9 -7.01 -0.87 -10.04
C ILE A 9 -6.56 -1.82 -8.92
N SER A 10 -5.47 -2.56 -9.13
CA SER A 10 -4.93 -3.50 -8.16
C SER A 10 -4.55 -2.84 -6.84
N ILE A 11 -3.90 -1.66 -6.88
CA ILE A 11 -3.53 -0.93 -5.66
C ILE A 11 -4.77 -0.42 -4.92
N PHE A 12 -5.79 0.08 -5.63
CA PHE A 12 -7.04 0.47 -4.99
C PHE A 12 -7.73 -0.70 -4.30
N ILE A 13 -7.78 -1.88 -4.96
CA ILE A 13 -8.31 -3.10 -4.35
C ILE A 13 -7.49 -3.46 -3.11
N ALA A 14 -6.16 -3.50 -3.21
CA ALA A 14 -5.29 -3.83 -2.08
C ALA A 14 -5.50 -2.91 -0.88
N ILE A 15 -5.64 -1.60 -1.10
CA ILE A 15 -5.90 -0.61 -0.03
C ILE A 15 -7.26 -0.86 0.63
N ILE A 16 -8.31 -1.14 -0.15
CA ILE A 16 -9.65 -1.40 0.38
C ILE A 16 -9.63 -2.66 1.27
N PHE A 17 -9.05 -3.75 0.79
CA PHE A 17 -8.95 -4.98 1.58
C PHE A 17 -8.07 -4.79 2.82
N GLY A 18 -6.91 -4.12 2.67
CA GLY A 18 -6.05 -3.81 3.80
C GLY A 18 -6.75 -2.95 4.87
N GLN A 19 -7.62 -2.02 4.49
CA GLN A 19 -8.42 -1.26 5.46
C GLN A 19 -9.51 -2.07 6.14
N LEU A 20 -10.16 -2.97 5.41
CA LEU A 20 -11.12 -3.88 6.02
C LEU A 20 -10.43 -4.78 7.05
N GLU A 21 -9.25 -5.30 6.73
CA GLU A 21 -8.46 -6.11 7.66
C GLU A 21 -7.98 -5.29 8.87
N ALA A 22 -7.44 -4.09 8.66
CA ALA A 22 -7.04 -3.18 9.73
C ALA A 22 -8.21 -2.83 10.66
N GLY A 23 -9.42 -2.64 10.12
CA GLY A 23 -10.63 -2.37 10.91
C GLY A 23 -11.15 -3.58 11.68
N LEU A 24 -10.79 -4.80 11.26
CA LEU A 24 -11.08 -6.04 11.99
C LEU A 24 -9.97 -6.42 12.98
N ALA A 25 -8.80 -5.80 12.86
CA ALA A 25 -7.69 -5.99 13.78
C ALA A 25 -7.93 -5.24 15.09
N GLN A 26 -7.43 -5.79 16.19
CA GLN A 26 -7.24 -5.06 17.44
C GLN A 26 -5.74 -4.80 17.62
N PRO A 27 -5.22 -3.68 17.07
CA PRO A 27 -3.80 -3.36 17.18
C PRO A 27 -3.45 -3.06 18.63
N TYR A 28 -2.30 -3.58 19.05
CA TYR A 28 -1.66 -3.31 20.34
C TYR A 28 -0.50 -2.31 20.15
N GLU A 29 -0.01 -1.72 21.23
CA GLU A 29 0.93 -0.58 21.22
C GLU A 29 2.16 -0.79 20.32
N ALA A 30 2.70 -2.02 20.28
CA ALA A 30 3.90 -2.30 19.49
C ALA A 30 3.66 -2.39 17.97
N VAL A 31 2.44 -2.71 17.53
CA VAL A 31 2.09 -2.82 16.09
C VAL A 31 1.49 -1.53 15.53
N GLU A 32 0.93 -0.67 16.39
CA GLU A 32 0.25 0.57 15.99
C GLU A 32 1.10 1.49 15.09
N PRO A 33 2.39 1.75 15.36
CA PRO A 33 3.19 2.63 14.51
C PRO A 33 3.36 2.09 13.08
N VAL A 34 3.55 0.78 12.95
CA VAL A 34 3.72 0.10 11.65
C VAL A 34 2.40 0.09 10.89
N LEU A 35 1.28 -0.20 11.58
CA LEU A 35 -0.05 -0.18 10.98
C LEU A 35 -0.44 1.22 10.49
N ASN A 36 -0.17 2.25 11.29
CA ASN A 36 -0.43 3.64 10.94
C ASN A 36 0.42 4.09 9.74
N LEU A 37 1.71 3.73 9.72
CA LEU A 37 2.59 4.06 8.61
C LEU A 37 2.17 3.32 7.33
N HIS A 38 1.86 2.02 7.43
CA HIS A 38 1.36 1.21 6.33
C HIS A 38 0.09 1.82 5.73
N THR A 39 -0.87 2.17 6.60
CA THR A 39 -2.13 2.82 6.22
C THR A 39 -1.92 4.17 5.53
N LEU A 40 -1.10 5.05 6.12
CA LEU A 40 -0.85 6.39 5.61
C LEU A 40 -0.22 6.35 4.21
N ILE A 41 0.83 5.53 4.04
CA ILE A 41 1.52 5.39 2.76
C ILE A 41 0.60 4.68 1.75
N GLY A 42 -0.19 3.68 2.16
CA GLY A 42 -1.18 3.02 1.31
C GLY A 42 -2.16 4.01 0.70
N TRP A 43 -2.81 4.85 1.51
CA TRP A 43 -3.71 5.89 1.00
C TRP A 43 -2.98 6.93 0.14
N SER A 44 -1.78 7.35 0.53
CA SER A 44 -0.97 8.27 -0.28
C SER A 44 -0.61 7.69 -1.65
N LEU A 45 -0.32 6.37 -1.70
CA LEU A 45 0.01 5.64 -2.92
C LEU A 45 -1.15 5.67 -3.92
N SER A 46 -2.41 5.66 -3.47
CA SER A 46 -3.59 5.77 -4.35
C SER A 46 -3.58 7.08 -5.15
N GLY A 47 -3.26 8.20 -4.49
CA GLY A 47 -3.15 9.51 -5.14
C GLY A 47 -1.97 9.58 -6.11
N ILE A 48 -0.80 9.08 -5.67
CA ILE A 48 0.41 9.05 -6.48
C ILE A 48 0.18 8.23 -7.76
N ILE A 49 -0.35 7.01 -7.64
CA ILE A 49 -0.54 6.15 -8.80
C ILE A 49 -1.64 6.67 -9.72
N ALA A 50 -2.72 7.25 -9.19
CA ALA A 50 -3.76 7.89 -10.02
C ALA A 50 -3.18 9.05 -10.84
N ALA A 51 -2.36 9.91 -10.22
CA ALA A 51 -1.69 11.01 -10.90
C ALA A 51 -0.72 10.51 -12.00
N LEU A 52 0.09 9.48 -11.70
CA LEU A 52 1.01 8.89 -12.68
C LEU A 52 0.27 8.20 -13.84
N THR A 53 -0.84 7.51 -13.56
CA THR A 53 -1.69 6.92 -14.61
C THR A 53 -2.33 7.98 -15.48
N GLY A 54 -2.82 9.07 -14.89
CA GLY A 54 -3.31 10.23 -15.62
C GLY A 54 -2.24 10.87 -16.50
N TRP A 55 -1.03 11.07 -15.98
CA TRP A 55 0.10 11.58 -16.76
C TRP A 55 0.46 10.62 -17.90
N ARG A 56 0.44 9.30 -17.65
CA ARG A 56 0.69 8.30 -18.69
C ARG A 56 -0.33 8.38 -19.82
N TYR A 57 -1.59 8.69 -19.51
CA TYR A 57 -2.64 8.92 -20.50
C TYR A 57 -2.33 10.15 -21.35
N VAL A 58 -1.98 11.27 -20.73
CA VAL A 58 -1.61 12.50 -21.46
C VAL A 58 -0.42 12.26 -22.40
N ILE A 59 0.63 11.58 -21.93
CA ILE A 59 1.78 11.22 -22.78
C ILE A 59 1.33 10.36 -23.97
N ARG A 60 0.46 9.37 -23.73
CA ARG A 60 -0.08 8.51 -24.79
C ARG A 60 -0.85 9.32 -25.85
N SER A 61 -1.61 10.32 -25.44
CA SER A 61 -2.45 11.12 -26.34
C SER A 61 -1.67 12.20 -27.09
N ARG A 62 -0.55 12.68 -26.55
CA ARG A 62 0.21 13.80 -27.12
C ARG A 62 1.50 13.39 -27.83
N THR A 63 2.28 12.49 -27.24
CA THR A 63 3.61 12.08 -27.72
C THR A 63 3.83 10.57 -27.46
N PRO A 64 3.07 9.69 -28.12
CA PRO A 64 3.09 8.26 -27.84
C PRO A 64 4.46 7.59 -28.08
N GLU A 65 5.29 8.15 -28.95
CA GLU A 65 6.61 7.65 -29.35
C GLU A 65 7.72 7.89 -28.31
N LYS A 66 7.50 8.75 -27.31
CA LYS A 66 8.52 9.09 -26.31
C LYS A 66 7.97 9.03 -24.89
N LEU A 67 8.75 8.42 -23.99
CA LEU A 67 8.52 8.51 -22.55
C LEU A 67 9.47 9.55 -21.94
N PRO A 68 8.96 10.60 -21.27
CA PRO A 68 9.80 11.57 -20.60
C PRO A 68 10.64 10.91 -19.50
N MET A 69 11.91 11.31 -19.38
CA MET A 69 12.80 10.80 -18.33
C MET A 69 12.25 11.02 -16.91
N PRO A 70 11.62 12.16 -16.57
CA PRO A 70 11.00 12.35 -15.25
C PRO A 70 9.91 11.31 -14.94
N TYR A 71 9.10 10.94 -15.95
CA TYR A 71 8.07 9.92 -15.79
C TYR A 71 8.70 8.55 -15.47
N MET A 72 9.82 8.21 -16.11
CA MET A 72 10.55 6.98 -15.82
C MET A 72 11.15 6.99 -14.40
N GLY A 73 11.76 8.09 -13.99
CA GLY A 73 12.31 8.26 -12.65
C GLY A 73 11.24 8.10 -11.55
N LEU A 74 10.08 8.73 -11.72
CA LEU A 74 8.95 8.56 -10.80
C LEU A 74 8.37 7.15 -10.82
N GLY A 75 8.46 6.44 -11.95
CA GLY A 75 8.10 5.03 -12.03
C GLY A 75 8.98 4.16 -11.13
N VAL A 76 10.29 4.42 -11.07
CA VAL A 76 11.20 3.72 -10.15
C VAL A 76 10.86 4.03 -8.69
N VAL A 77 10.59 5.31 -8.38
CA VAL A 77 10.17 5.72 -7.04
C VAL A 77 8.87 5.03 -6.64
N LEU A 78 7.89 4.95 -7.55
CA LEU A 78 6.62 4.26 -7.32
C LEU A 78 6.85 2.78 -6.96
N VAL A 79 7.73 2.08 -7.70
CA VAL A 79 8.08 0.70 -7.40
C VAL A 79 8.71 0.57 -6.02
N ALA A 80 9.63 1.46 -5.66
CA ALA A 80 10.26 1.45 -4.33
C ALA A 80 9.22 1.63 -3.21
N ILE A 81 8.25 2.54 -3.39
CA ILE A 81 7.15 2.74 -2.43
C ILE A 81 6.29 1.47 -2.32
N VAL A 82 5.97 0.82 -3.44
CA VAL A 82 5.21 -0.45 -3.44
C VAL A 82 5.97 -1.55 -2.71
N CYS A 83 7.28 -1.70 -2.96
CA CYS A 83 8.11 -2.68 -2.24
C CYS A 83 8.13 -2.40 -0.73
N PHE A 84 8.20 -1.12 -0.34
CA PHE A 84 8.13 -0.74 1.07
C PHE A 84 6.76 -1.03 1.68
N GLN A 85 5.67 -0.88 0.93
CA GLN A 85 4.33 -1.28 1.37
C GLN A 85 4.22 -2.78 1.60
N VAL A 86 4.80 -3.60 0.71
CA VAL A 86 4.85 -5.06 0.91
C VAL A 86 5.61 -5.39 2.18
N TYR A 87 6.78 -4.78 2.40
CA TYR A 87 7.57 -4.97 3.62
C TYR A 87 6.76 -4.66 4.89
N LEU A 88 6.11 -3.50 4.96
CA LEU A 88 5.31 -3.13 6.13
C LEU A 88 4.12 -4.08 6.33
N GLY A 89 3.44 -4.48 5.24
CA GLY A 89 2.35 -5.45 5.31
C GLY A 89 2.82 -6.82 5.81
N ASP A 90 3.98 -7.27 5.36
CA ASP A 90 4.59 -8.51 5.82
C ASP A 90 4.98 -8.44 7.30
N GLU A 91 5.49 -7.31 7.80
CA GLU A 91 5.74 -7.13 9.23
C GLU A 91 4.46 -7.29 10.06
N LEU A 92 3.35 -6.67 9.63
CA LEU A 92 2.06 -6.77 10.34
C LEU A 92 1.62 -8.24 10.51
N VAL A 93 1.76 -9.05 9.47
CA VAL A 93 1.30 -10.44 9.47
C VAL A 93 2.31 -11.38 10.12
N TRP A 94 3.58 -11.30 9.75
CA TRP A 94 4.59 -12.31 10.08
C TRP A 94 5.42 -11.98 11.31
N VAL A 95 5.60 -10.69 11.63
CA VAL A 95 6.37 -10.26 12.81
C VAL A 95 5.42 -9.99 13.97
N TYR A 96 4.39 -9.18 13.74
CA TYR A 96 3.44 -8.78 14.77
C TYR A 96 2.27 -9.74 14.93
N GLY A 97 2.10 -10.70 14.01
CA GLY A 97 1.08 -11.74 14.11
C GLY A 97 -0.34 -11.20 14.10
N LEU A 98 -0.58 -10.06 13.44
CA LEU A 98 -1.91 -9.47 13.34
C LEU A 98 -2.86 -10.52 12.72
N HIS A 99 -4.00 -10.77 13.38
CA HIS A 99 -4.97 -11.83 13.05
C HIS A 99 -4.58 -13.29 13.36
N THR A 100 -3.42 -13.54 13.97
CA THR A 100 -3.12 -14.90 14.47
C THR A 100 -3.90 -15.17 15.76
N VAL A 101 -4.38 -16.42 15.92
CA VAL A 101 -5.17 -16.84 17.10
C VAL A 101 -4.48 -16.48 18.43
N PRO A 102 -3.17 -16.75 18.62
CA PRO A 102 -2.52 -16.44 19.91
C PRO A 102 -2.49 -14.94 20.23
N VAL A 103 -2.28 -14.09 19.22
CA VAL A 103 -2.26 -12.63 19.42
C VAL A 103 -3.67 -12.12 19.72
N VAL A 104 -4.68 -12.61 19.01
CA VAL A 104 -6.09 -12.24 19.25
C VAL A 104 -6.55 -12.64 20.64
N GLU A 105 -6.16 -13.82 21.12
CA GLU A 105 -6.45 -14.27 22.50
C GLU A 105 -5.72 -13.40 23.53
N ALA A 106 -4.42 -13.14 23.34
CA ALA A 106 -3.64 -12.31 24.24
C ALA A 106 -4.17 -10.87 24.36
N VAL A 107 -4.68 -10.28 23.27
CA VAL A 107 -5.34 -8.96 23.29
C VAL A 107 -6.69 -9.05 24.03
N LYS A 108 -7.50 -10.09 23.80
CA LYS A 108 -8.77 -10.28 24.52
C LYS A 108 -8.59 -10.48 26.01
N GLU A 109 -7.52 -11.14 26.42
CA GLU A 109 -7.14 -11.34 27.82
C GLU A 109 -6.46 -10.11 28.45
N GLY A 110 -6.17 -9.07 27.65
CA GLY A 110 -5.53 -7.83 28.10
C GLY A 110 -4.03 -7.98 28.42
N ILE A 111 -3.41 -9.07 27.96
CA ILE A 111 -1.96 -9.33 28.09
C ILE A 111 -1.19 -8.41 27.14
N LEU A 112 -1.75 -8.18 25.95
CA LEU A 112 -1.31 -7.17 24.99
C LEU A 112 -2.32 -6.03 24.99
N GLN A 113 -1.83 -4.79 25.05
CA GLN A 113 -2.61 -3.55 24.99
C GLN A 113 -2.11 -2.70 23.84
#